data_AF-A0A9E0UPU5-F1
#
_entry.id   AF-A0A9E0UPU5-F1
#
_cell.length_a   1.000
_cell.length_b   1.000
_cell.length_c   1.000
_cell.angle_alpha   90.00
_cell.angle_beta   90.00
_cell.angle_gamma   90.00
#
_symmetry.space_group_name_H-M   'P 1'
#
loop_
_entity.id
_entity.type
_entity.pdbx_description
1 polymer ?
#
loop_
_entity_poly.entity_id
_entity_poly.type
_entity_poly.pdbx_seq_one_letter_code
_entity_poly.pdbx_strand_id
1 'polypeptide(L)'
;MVDYVNSTPLSARPGFGEVIGLGDGLHTWYGTDLDELVRRLSEPPADATARTGQAEVYKQVLSLLLAQRRPSHYLLDGRDSLRALTDDHLRLLAEAGVIDAGLRDAALALPLVFRERPPAPAPASFVARKALNAMRAHLTSLLRLKSFYELDRLDMEVEATLDTAAQDAVTEGLRRMMDTKGAKEAGLYGERLLTGDPAGVVYSITLFERTPTANLVRVQADNMERPLDLNEGGKFDLGSTAKLRTLTTYLEIVAELHGRYAADNKAQLKAVAEDAPDPLTRWAVDYLARSADRSLGAMVDAAMQRKYSASAGETFFTGRGNHSFANFDKRHNGPMPVAEALRHSVNLVFIRMMRDIVKYYQADGPDSVKDLLSDPAHPARRAYLERFADMEGKVFLDQFYKRYAKLDPDASLSLLASRSRPVPHRLAVVFRSVRPAAPVAAFGRFLAARLPETHLSDTQVQTLYDKYGPDSFNLHDRGYIARLHPLELWLVAYLQTHPGAGRGEVV
;
A
#
# COMPACT_ATOMS: atom_id res chain seq x y z
N MET A 1 20.63 31.84 27.58
CA MET A 1 21.71 30.99 28.15
C MET A 1 21.28 29.54 28.22
N VAL A 2 20.14 29.23 28.87
CA VAL A 2 19.58 27.87 28.94
C VAL A 2 19.35 27.28 27.54
N ASP A 3 18.73 28.03 26.64
CA ASP A 3 18.48 27.57 25.26
C ASP A 3 19.79 27.23 24.53
N TYR A 4 20.83 28.06 24.69
CA TYR A 4 22.14 27.82 24.08
C TYR A 4 22.75 26.51 24.59
N VAL A 5 22.70 26.25 25.89
CA VAL A 5 23.23 25.03 26.50
C VAL A 5 22.44 23.80 26.06
N ASN A 6 21.13 23.92 25.87
CA ASN A 6 20.24 22.83 25.46
C ASN A 6 20.22 22.59 23.94
N SER A 7 20.62 23.57 23.14
CA SER A 7 20.61 23.46 21.67
C SER A 7 22.01 23.35 21.05
N THR A 8 23.07 23.26 21.86
CA THR A 8 24.45 23.22 21.35
C THR A 8 24.72 21.92 20.59
N PRO A 9 25.12 21.95 19.31
CA PRO A 9 25.46 20.74 18.57
C PRO A 9 26.80 20.17 19.06
N LEU A 10 26.80 18.92 19.53
CA LEU A 10 27.95 18.20 20.06
C LEU A 10 28.32 16.99 19.19
N SER A 11 28.31 17.21 17.86
CA SER A 11 28.58 16.23 16.81
C SER A 11 27.54 15.09 16.74
N ALA A 12 27.80 14.11 15.89
CA ALA A 12 27.10 12.83 15.86
C ALA A 12 28.04 11.71 16.29
N ARG A 13 27.50 10.73 17.02
CA ARG A 13 28.23 9.54 17.46
C ARG A 13 27.79 8.32 16.65
N PRO A 14 28.72 7.57 16.02
CA PRO A 14 28.39 6.35 15.30
C PRO A 14 27.60 5.36 16.17
N GLY A 15 26.50 4.84 15.64
CA GLY A 15 25.61 3.90 16.36
C GLY A 15 24.64 4.54 17.36
N PHE A 16 24.67 5.86 17.53
CA PHE A 16 23.74 6.61 18.38
C PHE A 16 22.94 7.64 17.56
N GLY A 17 23.63 8.53 16.84
CA GLY A 17 23.01 9.64 16.08
C GLY A 17 23.58 11.00 16.47
N GLU A 18 22.85 12.06 16.15
CA GLU A 18 23.17 13.44 16.55
C GLU A 18 23.09 13.59 18.07
N VAL A 19 24.00 14.39 18.64
CA VAL A 19 24.04 14.72 20.07
C VAL A 19 23.88 16.23 20.21
N ILE A 20 22.78 16.66 20.83
CA ILE A 20 22.41 18.07 20.93
C ILE A 20 22.15 18.42 22.39
N GLY A 21 22.80 19.48 22.87
CA GLY A 21 22.65 19.96 24.23
C GLY A 21 23.57 19.28 25.23
N LEU A 22 23.80 19.97 26.35
CA LEU A 22 24.76 19.54 27.37
C LEU A 22 24.36 18.21 28.04
N GLY A 23 23.07 18.00 28.33
CA GLY A 23 22.57 16.77 28.95
C GLY A 23 22.87 15.53 28.10
N ASP A 24 22.43 15.54 26.84
CA ASP A 24 22.71 14.45 25.88
C ASP A 24 24.21 14.30 25.65
N GLY A 25 24.95 15.42 25.61
CA GLY A 25 26.40 15.45 25.52
C GLY A 25 27.10 14.69 26.64
N LEU A 26 26.74 14.99 27.89
CA LEU A 26 27.32 14.32 29.07
C LEU A 26 26.97 12.84 29.08
N HIS A 27 25.70 12.49 28.88
CA HIS A 27 25.25 11.10 28.89
C HIS A 27 25.90 10.29 27.77
N THR A 28 25.95 10.85 26.57
CA THR A 28 26.46 10.17 25.37
C THR A 28 27.98 10.05 25.39
N TRP A 29 28.72 11.12 25.72
CA TRP A 29 30.18 11.12 25.61
C TRP A 29 30.88 10.63 26.88
N TYR A 30 30.33 10.91 28.06
CA TYR A 30 30.97 10.62 29.36
C TYR A 30 30.19 9.60 30.20
N GLY A 31 28.88 9.47 29.99
CA GLY A 31 28.03 8.58 30.78
C GLY A 31 27.54 9.19 32.08
N THR A 32 27.67 10.51 32.21
CA THR A 32 27.17 11.26 33.35
C THR A 32 25.76 11.75 33.06
N ASP A 33 24.84 11.45 33.96
CA ASP A 33 23.44 11.85 33.83
C ASP A 33 23.22 13.29 34.33
N LEU A 34 22.18 13.95 33.80
CA LEU A 34 21.89 15.35 34.13
C LEU A 34 21.58 15.56 35.63
N ASP A 35 20.89 14.61 36.25
CA ASP A 35 20.61 14.66 37.70
C ASP A 35 21.90 14.58 38.53
N GLU A 36 22.87 13.79 38.07
CA GLU A 36 24.18 13.70 38.70
C GLU A 36 24.97 15.00 38.54
N LEU A 37 24.92 15.62 37.35
CA LEU A 37 25.49 16.95 37.10
C LEU A 37 24.95 17.97 38.10
N VAL A 38 23.62 18.10 38.14
CA VAL A 38 22.94 19.11 38.97
C VAL A 38 23.30 18.89 40.45
N ARG A 39 23.23 17.66 40.94
CA ARG A 39 23.57 17.32 42.32
C ARG A 39 25.03 17.69 42.67
N ARG A 40 26.00 17.28 41.84
CA ARG A 40 27.43 17.47 42.14
C ARG A 40 27.91 18.92 42.01
N LEU A 41 27.27 19.72 41.16
CA LEU A 41 27.64 21.13 40.98
C LEU A 41 26.87 22.10 41.89
N SER A 42 25.68 21.71 42.38
CA SER A 42 24.86 22.59 43.23
C SER A 42 25.18 22.49 44.72
N GLU A 43 25.79 21.38 45.16
CA GLU A 43 26.11 21.12 46.57
C GLU A 43 27.60 21.34 46.87
N PRO A 44 27.96 21.97 48.01
CA PRO A 44 29.34 21.99 48.48
C PRO A 44 29.83 20.56 48.74
N PRO A 45 31.07 20.21 48.34
CA PRO A 45 31.59 18.87 48.55
C PRO A 45 31.82 18.62 50.05
N ALA A 46 31.22 17.55 50.58
CA ALA A 46 31.31 17.19 51.98
C ALA A 46 32.69 16.61 52.38
N ASP A 47 33.40 15.99 51.43
CA ASP A 47 34.71 15.38 51.62
C ASP A 47 35.56 15.41 50.33
N ALA A 48 36.77 14.85 50.39
CA ALA A 48 37.70 14.79 49.25
C ALA A 48 37.20 13.93 48.08
N THR A 49 36.36 12.93 48.34
CA THR A 49 35.78 12.06 47.30
C THR A 49 34.66 12.79 46.56
N ALA A 50 33.78 13.48 47.29
CA ALA A 50 32.78 14.38 46.73
C ALA A 50 33.44 15.49 45.91
N ARG A 51 34.56 16.04 46.39
CA ARG A 51 35.35 17.04 45.65
C ARG A 51 35.90 16.50 44.33
N THR A 52 36.44 15.29 44.34
CA THR A 52 36.95 14.64 43.13
C THR A 52 35.83 14.44 42.11
N GLY A 53 34.67 13.95 42.54
CA GLY A 53 33.53 13.75 41.63
C GLY A 53 32.91 15.06 41.13
N GLN A 54 32.90 16.13 41.94
CA GLN A 54 32.54 17.48 41.48
C GLN A 54 33.52 17.98 40.40
N ALA A 55 34.82 17.78 40.61
CA ALA A 55 35.85 18.18 39.67
C ALA A 55 35.78 17.42 38.34
N GLU A 56 35.46 16.13 38.38
CA GLU A 56 35.24 15.29 37.19
C GLU A 56 34.12 15.84 36.33
N VAL A 57 32.94 16.02 36.91
CA VAL A 57 31.75 16.52 36.20
C VAL A 57 31.99 17.94 35.69
N TYR A 58 32.61 18.82 36.49
CA TYR A 58 32.96 20.16 36.05
C TYR A 58 33.87 20.14 34.81
N LYS A 59 34.88 19.26 34.81
CA LYS A 59 35.81 19.10 33.69
C LYS A 59 35.12 18.60 32.43
N GLN A 60 34.18 17.65 32.56
CA GLN A 60 33.38 17.15 31.45
C GLN A 60 32.44 18.21 30.86
N VAL A 61 31.82 19.05 31.71
CA VAL A 61 30.98 20.17 31.24
C VAL A 61 31.83 21.17 30.46
N LEU A 62 32.96 21.58 31.04
CA LEU A 62 33.85 22.55 30.41
C LEU A 62 34.38 22.03 29.07
N SER A 63 34.76 20.75 28.98
CA SER A 63 35.22 20.17 27.73
C SER A 63 34.14 20.19 26.65
N LEU A 64 32.87 19.91 26.95
CA LEU A 64 31.78 19.99 25.97
C LEU A 64 31.54 21.42 25.50
N LEU A 65 31.57 22.40 26.41
CA LEU A 65 31.42 23.82 26.06
C LEU A 65 32.57 24.31 25.15
N LEU A 66 33.80 23.83 25.38
CA LEU A 66 34.95 24.17 24.54
C LEU A 66 34.92 23.43 23.19
N ALA A 67 34.43 22.19 23.19
CA ALA A 67 34.31 21.38 21.99
C ALA A 67 33.36 22.00 20.96
N GLN A 68 32.37 22.78 21.38
CA GLN A 68 31.38 23.48 20.53
C GLN A 68 31.99 24.24 19.35
N ARG A 69 33.24 24.72 19.46
CA ARG A 69 33.94 25.41 18.36
C ARG A 69 34.25 24.50 17.17
N ARG A 70 34.58 23.23 17.43
CA ARG A 70 34.92 22.21 16.44
C ARG A 70 34.51 20.81 16.96
N PRO A 71 33.21 20.55 17.13
CA PRO A 71 32.72 19.42 17.94
C PRO A 71 33.14 18.08 17.34
N SER A 72 33.06 17.91 16.03
CA SER A 72 33.50 16.67 15.37
C SER A 72 34.99 16.41 15.52
N HIS A 73 35.82 17.45 15.45
CA HIS A 73 37.26 17.29 15.67
C HIS A 73 37.54 16.86 17.11
N TYR A 74 37.00 17.57 18.09
CA TYR A 74 37.35 17.36 19.50
C TYR A 74 36.74 16.08 20.12
N LEU A 75 35.53 15.69 19.70
CA LEU A 75 34.78 14.59 20.34
C LEU A 75 35.03 13.22 19.68
N LEU A 76 35.42 13.21 18.39
CA LEU A 76 35.76 11.98 17.67
C LEU A 76 37.24 11.65 17.86
N ASP A 77 38.14 12.36 17.17
CA ASP A 77 39.54 11.97 17.05
C ASP A 77 40.50 12.85 17.88
N GLY A 78 40.12 14.10 18.16
CA GLY A 78 40.94 15.13 18.79
C GLY A 78 40.83 15.21 20.32
N ARG A 79 40.58 14.10 21.01
CA ARG A 79 40.29 14.07 22.45
C ARG A 79 41.45 14.56 23.32
N ASP A 80 42.68 14.28 22.92
CA ASP A 80 43.88 14.78 23.63
C ASP A 80 44.02 16.29 23.49
N SER A 81 43.71 16.83 22.30
CA SER A 81 43.69 18.28 22.08
C SER A 81 42.58 18.95 22.89
N LEU A 82 41.41 18.30 23.02
CA LEU A 82 40.33 18.81 23.87
C LEU A 82 40.72 18.80 25.35
N ARG A 83 41.38 17.74 25.82
CA ARG A 83 41.89 17.65 27.19
C ARG A 83 42.85 18.80 27.49
N ALA A 84 43.86 19.01 26.64
CA ALA A 84 44.83 20.10 26.81
C ALA A 84 44.13 21.47 26.85
N LEU A 85 43.21 21.72 25.92
CA LEU A 85 42.41 22.96 25.89
C LEU A 85 41.59 23.15 27.17
N THR A 86 41.00 22.08 27.69
CA THR A 86 40.21 22.09 28.93
C THR A 86 41.10 22.41 30.13
N ASP A 87 42.27 21.79 30.23
CA ASP A 87 43.23 22.02 31.30
C ASP A 87 43.75 23.47 31.31
N ASP A 88 43.98 24.06 30.13
CA ASP A 88 44.35 25.47 30.02
C ASP A 88 43.23 26.40 30.50
N HIS A 89 41.98 26.11 30.14
CA HIS A 89 40.83 26.90 30.59
C HIS A 89 40.56 26.75 32.09
N LEU A 90 40.83 25.58 32.69
CA LEU A 90 40.73 25.41 34.15
C LEU A 90 41.69 26.36 34.89
N ARG A 91 42.92 26.56 34.37
CA ARG A 91 43.86 27.52 34.96
C ARG A 91 43.37 28.96 34.83
N LEU A 92 42.91 29.34 33.63
CA LEU A 92 42.38 30.69 33.37
C LEU A 92 41.14 31.00 34.23
N LEU A 93 40.23 30.04 34.41
CA LEU A 93 39.04 30.21 35.23
C LEU A 93 39.39 30.39 36.72
N ALA A 94 40.42 29.71 37.20
CA ALA A 94 40.90 29.88 38.57
C ALA A 94 41.61 31.23 38.77
N GLU A 95 42.44 31.66 37.81
CA GLU A 95 43.09 32.97 37.82
C GLU A 95 42.06 34.11 37.80
N ALA A 96 40.96 33.93 37.07
CA ALA A 96 39.84 34.86 37.03
C ALA A 96 38.90 34.79 38.25
N GLY A 97 39.13 33.85 39.19
CA GLY A 97 38.30 33.68 40.39
C GLY A 97 36.92 33.05 40.15
N VAL A 98 36.69 32.44 38.99
CA VAL A 98 35.42 31.74 38.67
C VAL A 98 35.34 30.40 39.40
N ILE A 99 36.48 29.72 39.59
CA ILE A 99 36.61 28.51 40.40
C ILE A 99 37.72 28.71 41.43
N ASP A 100 37.63 28.02 42.57
CA ASP A 100 38.69 28.03 43.56
C ASP A 100 39.85 27.09 43.18
N ALA A 101 41.03 27.33 43.78
CA ALA A 101 42.25 26.58 43.48
C ALA A 101 42.11 25.07 43.74
N GLY A 102 41.33 24.66 44.75
CA GLY A 102 41.11 23.26 45.05
C GLY A 102 40.28 22.54 43.98
N LEU A 103 39.36 23.24 43.31
CA LEU A 103 38.56 22.66 42.22
C LEU A 103 39.41 22.52 40.97
N ARG A 104 40.22 23.55 40.68
CA ARG A 104 41.20 23.54 39.60
C ARG A 104 42.16 22.34 39.74
N ASP A 105 42.80 22.21 40.90
CA ASP A 105 43.83 21.19 41.11
C ASP A 105 43.24 19.77 41.07
N ALA A 106 42.06 19.58 41.66
CA ALA A 106 41.32 18.32 41.57
C ALA A 106 40.95 17.99 40.11
N ALA A 107 40.49 18.96 39.32
CA ALA A 107 40.12 18.74 37.92
C ALA A 107 41.35 18.48 37.04
N LEU A 108 42.46 19.19 37.24
CA LEU A 108 43.70 18.99 36.50
C LEU A 108 44.30 17.60 36.73
N ALA A 109 44.14 17.03 37.93
CA ALA A 109 44.61 15.68 38.25
C ALA A 109 43.83 14.57 37.53
N LEU A 110 42.60 14.85 37.06
CA LEU A 110 41.73 13.86 36.44
C LEU A 110 41.95 13.74 34.92
N PRO A 111 41.96 12.53 34.34
CA PRO A 111 41.87 12.37 32.90
C PRO A 111 40.46 12.69 32.38
N LEU A 112 40.36 13.05 31.10
CA LEU A 112 39.07 13.22 30.42
C LEU A 112 38.66 11.88 29.76
N VAL A 113 37.91 11.05 30.47
CA VAL A 113 37.59 9.67 30.06
C VAL A 113 36.28 9.62 29.29
N PHE A 114 36.35 9.37 27.99
CA PHE A 114 35.17 9.18 27.15
C PHE A 114 34.66 7.74 27.21
N ARG A 115 33.34 7.56 27.14
CA ARG A 115 32.74 6.24 26.92
C ARG A 115 33.28 5.62 25.64
N GLU A 116 33.70 4.35 25.71
CA GLU A 116 34.15 3.61 24.52
C GLU A 116 32.99 3.30 23.57
N ARG A 117 31.84 2.87 24.12
CA ARG A 117 30.64 2.53 23.35
C ARG A 117 29.51 3.52 23.60
N PRO A 118 28.71 3.84 22.56
CA PRO A 118 27.51 4.65 22.75
C PRO A 118 26.55 3.95 23.74
N PRO A 119 25.67 4.71 24.40
CA PRO A 119 24.55 4.13 25.12
C PRO A 119 23.80 3.14 24.22
N ALA A 120 23.46 1.96 24.74
CA ALA A 120 22.66 1.02 23.97
C ALA A 120 21.30 1.67 23.70
N PRO A 121 20.78 1.62 22.46
CA PRO A 121 19.42 2.06 22.22
C PRO A 121 18.48 1.22 23.10
N ALA A 122 17.52 1.88 23.76
CA ALA A 122 16.56 1.17 24.58
C ALA A 122 15.89 0.05 23.75
N PRO A 123 15.89 -1.21 24.21
CA PRO A 123 15.24 -2.28 23.48
C PRO A 123 13.76 -1.96 23.41
N ALA A 124 13.25 -1.72 22.21
CA ALA A 124 11.84 -1.48 22.02
C ALA A 124 11.27 -2.53 21.10
N SER A 125 10.22 -3.19 21.58
CA SER A 125 9.39 -4.04 20.71
C SER A 125 8.82 -3.19 19.58
N PHE A 126 8.87 -3.72 18.36
CA PHE A 126 8.24 -3.05 17.21
C PHE A 126 6.75 -2.91 17.45
N VAL A 127 6.11 -3.93 18.01
CA VAL A 127 4.68 -3.90 18.36
C VAL A 127 4.35 -2.75 19.33
N ALA A 128 5.23 -2.42 20.28
CA ALA A 128 5.01 -1.29 21.20
C ALA A 128 5.17 0.09 20.51
N ARG A 129 5.90 0.17 19.40
CA ARG A 129 6.16 1.42 18.68
C ARG A 129 5.28 1.65 17.46
N LYS A 130 4.47 0.66 17.04
CA LYS A 130 3.66 0.76 15.81
C LYS A 130 2.70 1.93 15.81
N ALA A 131 1.88 2.06 16.86
CA ALA A 131 0.95 3.17 16.99
C ALA A 131 1.66 4.53 16.94
N LEU A 132 2.80 4.67 17.63
CA LEU A 132 3.62 5.90 17.58
C LEU A 132 4.21 6.15 16.18
N ASN A 133 4.68 5.10 15.49
CA ASN A 133 5.22 5.22 14.13
C ASN A 133 4.13 5.59 13.12
N ALA A 134 2.92 5.02 13.24
CA ALA A 134 1.77 5.38 12.43
C ALA A 134 1.39 6.86 12.63
N MET A 135 1.38 7.32 13.88
CA MET A 135 1.18 8.75 14.19
C MET A 135 2.26 9.63 13.56
N ARG A 136 3.55 9.25 13.67
CA ARG A 136 4.65 10.01 13.04
C ARG A 136 4.48 10.07 11.52
N ALA A 137 4.07 8.98 10.88
CA ALA A 137 3.81 8.94 9.44
C ALA A 137 2.64 9.86 9.06
N HIS A 138 1.57 9.84 9.85
CA HIS A 138 0.43 10.73 9.68
C HIS A 138 0.83 12.21 9.83
N LEU A 139 1.60 12.55 10.87
CA LEU A 139 2.10 13.91 11.11
C LEU A 139 2.99 14.40 9.96
N THR A 140 3.88 13.54 9.46
CA THR A 140 4.74 13.84 8.31
C THR A 140 3.88 14.21 7.09
N SER A 141 2.81 13.43 6.83
CA SER A 141 1.87 13.71 5.74
C SER A 141 1.07 14.99 5.96
N LEU A 142 0.52 15.18 7.16
CA LEU A 142 -0.31 16.32 7.53
C LEU A 142 0.46 17.65 7.43
N LEU A 143 1.69 17.64 7.94
CA LEU A 143 2.60 18.79 7.91
C LEU A 143 3.36 18.93 6.57
N ARG A 144 3.14 18.00 5.62
CA ARG A 144 3.80 17.95 4.30
C ARG A 144 5.32 17.94 4.39
N LEU A 145 5.85 17.28 5.41
CA LEU A 145 7.28 17.09 5.61
C LEU A 145 7.77 15.95 4.72
N LYS A 146 9.05 15.99 4.35
CA LYS A 146 9.66 15.00 3.45
C LYS A 146 10.24 13.81 4.19
N SER A 147 10.44 13.93 5.51
CA SER A 147 11.07 12.89 6.31
C SER A 147 10.70 13.00 7.79
N PHE A 148 10.88 11.89 8.52
CA PHE A 148 10.83 11.89 9.98
C PHE A 148 11.91 12.76 10.62
N TYR A 149 13.05 12.95 9.93
CA TYR A 149 14.10 13.83 10.39
C TYR A 149 13.64 15.30 10.44
N GLU A 150 12.88 15.75 9.45
CA GLU A 150 12.27 17.09 9.50
C GLU A 150 11.24 17.19 10.62
N LEU A 151 10.44 16.14 10.83
CA LEU A 151 9.46 16.08 11.93
C LEU A 151 10.12 16.18 13.30
N ASP A 152 11.21 15.44 13.52
CA ASP A 152 11.95 15.41 14.79
C ASP A 152 12.64 16.73 15.14
N ARG A 153 12.70 17.68 14.21
CA ARG A 153 13.27 19.03 14.42
C ARG A 153 12.21 20.09 14.69
N LEU A 154 10.94 19.71 14.70
CA LEU A 154 9.85 20.61 15.11
C LEU A 154 9.67 20.53 16.62
N ASP A 155 9.70 21.68 17.28
CA ASP A 155 9.26 21.80 18.67
C ASP A 155 7.73 21.85 18.69
N MET A 156 7.11 20.68 18.92
CA MET A 156 5.67 20.52 18.82
C MET A 156 5.16 19.49 19.82
N GLU A 157 4.04 19.83 20.44
CA GLU A 157 3.23 18.91 21.23
C GLU A 157 2.03 18.45 20.40
N VAL A 158 1.74 17.14 20.42
CA VAL A 158 0.64 16.54 19.66
C VAL A 158 -0.25 15.75 20.59
N GLU A 159 -1.53 16.13 20.64
CA GLU A 159 -2.56 15.34 21.29
C GLU A 159 -3.16 14.35 20.29
N ALA A 160 -3.18 13.07 20.65
CA ALA A 160 -3.68 12.00 19.81
C ALA A 160 -4.95 11.39 20.38
N THR A 161 -5.75 10.76 19.50
CA THR A 161 -6.99 10.09 19.91
C THR A 161 -6.75 8.72 20.55
N LEU A 162 -5.52 8.22 20.59
CA LEU A 162 -5.22 6.89 21.13
C LEU A 162 -5.49 6.83 22.63
N ASP A 163 -6.07 5.71 23.06
CA ASP A 163 -6.19 5.38 24.48
C ASP A 163 -5.01 4.47 24.85
N THR A 164 -4.05 4.99 25.60
CA THR A 164 -2.82 4.26 25.94
C THR A 164 -3.11 2.99 26.75
N ALA A 165 -4.06 3.05 27.70
CA ALA A 165 -4.38 1.89 28.53
C ALA A 165 -5.02 0.76 27.71
N ALA A 166 -5.95 1.11 26.82
CA ALA A 166 -6.57 0.17 25.90
C ALA A 166 -5.57 -0.37 24.87
N GLN A 167 -4.70 0.48 24.34
CA GLN A 167 -3.64 0.10 23.41
C GLN A 167 -2.71 -0.94 24.04
N ASP A 168 -2.22 -0.69 25.25
CA ASP A 168 -1.34 -1.60 25.96
C ASP A 168 -2.04 -2.93 26.27
N ALA A 169 -3.29 -2.89 26.75
CA ALA A 169 -4.08 -4.08 27.04
C ALA A 169 -4.31 -4.95 25.80
N VAL A 170 -4.64 -4.35 24.65
CA VAL A 170 -4.82 -5.07 23.38
C VAL A 170 -3.49 -5.63 22.88
N THR A 171 -2.41 -4.83 22.89
CA THR A 171 -1.07 -5.28 22.51
C THR A 171 -0.62 -6.47 23.36
N GLU A 172 -0.84 -6.43 24.68
CA GLU A 172 -0.50 -7.53 25.56
C GLU A 172 -1.36 -8.77 25.28
N GLY A 173 -2.67 -8.61 25.10
CA GLY A 173 -3.57 -9.71 24.73
C GLY A 173 -3.17 -10.39 23.42
N LEU A 174 -2.87 -9.59 22.39
CA LEU A 174 -2.35 -10.06 21.10
C LEU A 174 -1.04 -10.83 21.25
N ARG A 175 -0.12 -10.39 22.13
CA ARG A 175 1.11 -11.12 22.42
C ARG A 175 0.86 -12.44 23.13
N ARG A 176 -0.03 -12.48 24.13
CA ARG A 176 -0.38 -13.72 24.85
C ARG A 176 -0.98 -14.77 23.91
N MET A 177 -1.73 -14.35 22.90
CA MET A 177 -2.29 -15.24 21.87
C MET A 177 -1.23 -15.87 20.95
N MET A 178 0.03 -15.42 20.96
CA MET A 178 1.11 -16.09 20.24
C MET A 178 1.64 -17.34 20.97
N ASP A 179 1.32 -17.49 22.26
CA ASP A 179 1.62 -18.71 23.01
C ASP A 179 0.45 -19.69 22.94
N THR A 180 0.75 -20.99 22.93
CA THR A 180 -0.24 -22.06 22.88
C THR A 180 -1.19 -22.00 24.07
N LYS A 181 -0.71 -21.69 25.28
CA LYS A 181 -1.58 -21.60 26.46
C LYS A 181 -2.54 -20.41 26.33
N GLY A 182 -2.01 -19.23 26.02
CA GLY A 182 -2.81 -18.01 25.86
C GLY A 182 -3.82 -18.12 24.71
N ALA A 183 -3.44 -18.71 23.58
CA ALA A 183 -4.35 -18.98 22.46
C ALA A 183 -5.49 -19.94 22.83
N LYS A 184 -5.23 -20.97 23.65
CA LYS A 184 -6.28 -21.87 24.16
C LYS A 184 -7.22 -21.16 25.12
N GLU A 185 -6.68 -20.35 26.04
CA GLU A 185 -7.48 -19.53 26.97
C GLU A 185 -8.37 -18.52 26.22
N ALA A 186 -7.87 -17.97 25.11
CA ALA A 186 -8.61 -17.09 24.21
C ALA A 186 -9.62 -17.83 23.29
N GLY A 187 -9.70 -19.16 23.36
CA GLY A 187 -10.64 -19.95 22.55
C GLY A 187 -10.27 -20.05 21.07
N LEU A 188 -9.00 -19.87 20.70
CA LEU A 188 -8.54 -19.90 19.30
C LEU A 188 -8.37 -21.32 18.74
N TYR A 189 -8.52 -22.37 19.56
CA TYR A 189 -8.44 -23.78 19.16
C TYR A 189 -9.82 -24.44 19.20
N GLY A 190 -10.12 -25.31 18.23
CA GLY A 190 -11.41 -26.01 18.14
C GLY A 190 -11.78 -26.44 16.72
N GLU A 191 -13.01 -26.90 16.53
CA GLU A 191 -13.52 -27.31 15.22
C GLU A 191 -13.50 -26.12 14.24
N ARG A 192 -12.75 -26.25 13.12
CA ARG A 192 -12.52 -25.19 12.11
C ARG A 192 -11.79 -23.95 12.63
N LEU A 193 -11.11 -24.05 13.77
CA LEU A 193 -10.22 -23.01 14.29
C LEU A 193 -8.75 -23.43 14.11
N LEU A 194 -7.83 -22.84 14.88
CA LEU A 194 -6.40 -23.07 14.76
C LEU A 194 -6.03 -24.55 15.01
N THR A 195 -5.18 -25.12 14.17
CA THR A 195 -4.67 -26.51 14.29
C THR A 195 -3.15 -26.60 14.47
N GLY A 196 -2.44 -25.47 14.37
CA GLY A 196 -0.97 -25.41 14.39
C GLY A 196 -0.40 -24.51 15.48
N ASP A 197 0.84 -24.05 15.26
CA ASP A 197 1.53 -23.09 16.11
C ASP A 197 0.87 -21.70 15.97
N PRO A 198 0.38 -21.09 17.06
CA PRO A 198 -0.30 -19.80 17.00
C PRO A 198 0.67 -18.65 16.68
N ALA A 199 1.98 -18.82 16.90
CA ALA A 199 2.98 -17.84 16.48
C ALA A 199 3.05 -17.68 14.94
N GLY A 200 2.53 -18.65 14.18
CA GLY A 200 2.40 -18.57 12.73
C GLY A 200 1.23 -17.72 12.25
N VAL A 201 0.36 -17.24 13.14
CA VAL A 201 -0.83 -16.47 12.80
C VAL A 201 -0.73 -15.04 13.29
N VAL A 202 -0.95 -14.12 12.35
CA VAL A 202 -0.91 -12.69 12.63
C VAL A 202 -2.33 -12.15 12.78
N TYR A 203 -2.58 -11.47 13.89
CA TYR A 203 -3.82 -10.78 14.22
C TYR A 203 -3.57 -9.27 14.21
N SER A 204 -4.52 -8.53 13.66
CA SER A 204 -4.52 -7.06 13.59
C SER A 204 -5.86 -6.55 14.10
N ILE A 205 -5.83 -5.53 14.96
CA ILE A 205 -7.01 -4.93 15.58
C ILE A 205 -6.89 -3.42 15.44
N THR A 206 -7.94 -2.82 14.87
CA THR A 206 -8.18 -1.38 14.92
C THR A 206 -9.51 -1.13 15.63
N LEU A 207 -9.49 -0.33 16.69
CA LEU A 207 -10.69 0.07 17.44
C LEU A 207 -10.98 1.54 17.21
N PHE A 208 -12.22 1.81 16.79
CA PHE A 208 -12.75 3.16 16.67
C PHE A 208 -13.82 3.41 17.73
N GLU A 209 -13.74 4.54 18.41
CA GLU A 209 -14.85 5.09 19.17
C GLU A 209 -15.71 5.96 18.26
N ARG A 210 -16.99 5.62 18.16
CA ARG A 210 -17.96 6.46 17.45
C ARG A 210 -18.44 7.57 18.36
N THR A 211 -18.16 8.81 17.99
CA THR A 211 -18.69 10.01 18.62
C THR A 211 -19.79 10.64 17.75
N PRO A 212 -20.51 11.68 18.22
CA PRO A 212 -21.49 12.39 17.40
C PRO A 212 -20.89 13.03 16.14
N THR A 213 -19.58 13.34 16.14
CA THR A 213 -18.93 14.12 15.08
C THR A 213 -17.93 13.31 14.25
N ALA A 214 -17.36 12.23 14.81
CA ALA A 214 -16.32 11.46 14.13
C ALA A 214 -16.18 10.03 14.68
N ASN A 215 -15.46 9.19 13.95
CA ASN A 215 -14.94 7.94 14.48
C ASN A 215 -13.47 8.17 14.86
N LEU A 216 -13.16 8.09 16.15
CA LEU A 216 -11.84 8.36 16.70
C LEU A 216 -11.07 7.05 16.86
N VAL A 217 -9.84 6.98 16.34
CA VAL A 217 -8.99 5.80 16.51
C VAL A 217 -8.54 5.75 17.97
N ARG A 218 -8.88 4.67 18.67
CA ARG A 218 -8.46 4.44 20.07
C ARG A 218 -7.34 3.44 20.18
N VAL A 219 -7.36 2.39 19.34
CA VAL A 219 -6.35 1.33 19.33
C VAL A 219 -5.98 0.96 17.90
N GLN A 220 -4.70 0.80 17.64
CA GLN A 220 -4.13 0.19 16.44
C GLN A 220 -3.00 -0.74 16.85
N ALA A 221 -3.25 -2.04 16.79
CA ALA A 221 -2.31 -3.05 17.27
C ALA A 221 -2.29 -4.25 16.34
N ASP A 222 -1.13 -4.87 16.19
CA ASP A 222 -0.97 -6.18 15.58
C ASP A 222 0.14 -6.96 16.30
N ASN A 223 0.15 -8.29 16.18
CA ASN A 223 1.18 -9.14 16.82
C ASN A 223 2.37 -9.47 15.90
N MET A 224 2.54 -8.77 14.77
CA MET A 224 3.67 -8.97 13.87
C MET A 224 4.88 -8.16 14.34
N GLU A 225 5.93 -8.84 14.82
CA GLU A 225 7.21 -8.22 15.21
C GLU A 225 8.07 -7.87 13.98
N ARG A 226 7.54 -7.02 13.09
CA ARG A 226 8.21 -6.48 11.90
C ARG A 226 7.87 -5.00 11.71
N PRO A 227 8.65 -4.24 10.92
CA PRO A 227 8.37 -2.82 10.67
C PRO A 227 7.05 -2.53 9.96
N LEU A 228 6.52 -3.49 9.19
CA LEU A 228 5.22 -3.33 8.52
C LEU A 228 4.09 -3.28 9.56
N ASP A 229 3.21 -2.28 9.46
CA ASP A 229 1.96 -2.18 10.21
C ASP A 229 0.81 -2.68 9.33
N LEU A 230 0.11 -3.72 9.80
CA LEU A 230 -0.99 -4.30 9.04
C LEU A 230 -2.26 -3.45 9.07
N ASN A 231 -2.41 -2.56 10.07
CA ASN A 231 -3.57 -1.70 10.21
C ASN A 231 -3.59 -0.57 9.18
N GLU A 232 -2.41 -0.08 8.76
CA GLU A 232 -2.26 1.00 7.78
C GLU A 232 -1.83 0.50 6.39
N GLY A 233 -0.88 -0.43 6.34
CA GLY A 233 -0.27 -0.90 5.09
C GLY A 233 -0.91 -2.17 4.51
N GLY A 234 -1.74 -2.86 5.28
CA GLY A 234 -2.35 -4.13 4.89
C GLY A 234 -3.48 -3.96 3.87
N LYS A 235 -3.44 -4.75 2.79
CA LYS A 235 -4.56 -4.91 1.86
C LYS A 235 -4.99 -6.36 1.85
N PHE A 236 -6.20 -6.62 2.32
CA PHE A 236 -6.74 -7.96 2.49
C PHE A 236 -8.01 -8.15 1.67
N ASP A 237 -8.24 -9.38 1.22
CA ASP A 237 -9.53 -9.77 0.68
C ASP A 237 -10.57 -9.67 1.80
N LEU A 238 -11.50 -8.73 1.66
CA LEU A 238 -12.54 -8.44 2.65
C LEU A 238 -13.48 -9.63 2.92
N GLY A 239 -13.51 -10.62 2.02
CA GLY A 239 -14.39 -11.77 2.10
C GLY A 239 -15.85 -11.35 2.28
N SER A 240 -16.54 -11.97 3.23
CA SER A 240 -17.97 -11.70 3.47
C SER A 240 -18.25 -10.29 4.00
N THR A 241 -17.28 -9.56 4.54
CA THR A 241 -17.51 -8.18 5.00
C THR A 241 -17.84 -7.23 3.83
N ALA A 242 -17.40 -7.57 2.61
CA ALA A 242 -17.75 -6.82 1.40
C ALA A 242 -19.25 -6.82 1.09
N LYS A 243 -20.02 -7.80 1.59
CA LYS A 243 -21.48 -7.89 1.41
C LYS A 243 -22.21 -6.65 1.95
N LEU A 244 -21.67 -6.03 3.02
CA LEU A 244 -22.25 -4.80 3.54
C LEU A 244 -22.20 -3.67 2.51
N ARG A 245 -21.10 -3.55 1.74
CA ARG A 245 -21.01 -2.56 0.65
C ARG A 245 -22.04 -2.82 -0.44
N THR A 246 -22.20 -4.07 -0.86
CA THR A 246 -23.26 -4.46 -1.80
C THR A 246 -24.65 -4.08 -1.27
N LEU A 247 -24.92 -4.34 0.01
CA LEU A 247 -26.18 -3.97 0.63
C LEU A 247 -26.41 -2.46 0.65
N THR A 248 -25.41 -1.69 1.05
CA THR A 248 -25.48 -0.22 1.06
C THR A 248 -25.79 0.31 -0.32
N THR A 249 -25.03 -0.09 -1.35
CA THR A 249 -25.27 0.34 -2.73
C THR A 249 -26.67 -0.04 -3.21
N TYR A 250 -27.13 -1.24 -2.87
CA TYR A 250 -28.48 -1.67 -3.19
C TYR A 250 -29.56 -0.79 -2.53
N LEU A 251 -29.40 -0.42 -1.26
CA LEU A 251 -30.36 0.44 -0.56
C LEU A 251 -30.28 1.90 -1.00
N GLU A 252 -29.10 2.39 -1.39
CA GLU A 252 -28.92 3.70 -2.02
C GLU A 252 -29.70 3.79 -3.33
N ILE A 253 -29.64 2.76 -4.19
CA ILE A 253 -30.44 2.67 -5.40
C ILE A 253 -31.94 2.71 -5.08
N VAL A 254 -32.38 1.99 -4.04
CA VAL A 254 -33.78 2.03 -3.62
C VAL A 254 -34.20 3.43 -3.17
N ALA A 255 -33.35 4.13 -2.42
CA ALA A 255 -33.59 5.50 -1.99
C ALA A 255 -33.62 6.50 -3.16
N GLU A 256 -32.75 6.30 -4.14
CA GLU A 256 -32.72 7.09 -5.36
C GLU A 256 -34.00 6.89 -6.19
N LEU A 257 -34.39 5.64 -6.42
CA LEU A 257 -35.64 5.29 -7.13
C LEU A 257 -36.87 5.83 -6.38
N HIS A 258 -36.86 5.81 -5.06
CA HIS A 258 -37.88 6.47 -4.24
C HIS A 258 -37.91 7.98 -4.54
N GLY A 259 -36.76 8.66 -4.47
CA GLY A 259 -36.67 10.10 -4.77
C GLY A 259 -37.18 10.47 -6.17
N ARG A 260 -36.98 9.60 -7.16
CA ARG A 260 -37.43 9.80 -8.54
C ARG A 260 -38.94 9.60 -8.73
N TYR A 261 -39.53 8.57 -8.11
CA TYR A 261 -40.89 8.11 -8.45
C TYR A 261 -41.91 8.23 -7.31
N ALA A 262 -41.52 8.63 -6.09
CA ALA A 262 -42.45 8.67 -4.95
C ALA A 262 -43.59 9.70 -5.10
N ALA A 263 -43.41 10.74 -5.92
CA ALA A 263 -44.43 11.73 -6.21
C ALA A 263 -45.38 11.33 -7.35
N ASP A 264 -45.02 10.31 -8.14
CA ASP A 264 -45.79 9.92 -9.31
C ASP A 264 -47.13 9.27 -8.94
N ASN A 265 -48.12 9.46 -9.82
CA ASN A 265 -49.42 8.82 -9.71
C ASN A 265 -49.39 7.38 -10.26
N LYS A 266 -50.45 6.61 -9.99
CA LYS A 266 -50.51 5.18 -10.37
C LYS A 266 -50.38 4.94 -11.88
N ALA A 267 -50.86 5.84 -12.73
CA ALA A 267 -50.76 5.68 -14.18
C ALA A 267 -49.32 5.89 -14.67
N GLN A 268 -48.64 6.91 -14.13
CA GLN A 268 -47.23 7.17 -14.41
C GLN A 268 -46.34 6.00 -13.95
N LEU A 269 -46.53 5.54 -12.72
CA LEU A 269 -45.79 4.39 -12.18
C LEU A 269 -45.99 3.12 -13.01
N LYS A 270 -47.22 2.87 -13.49
CA LYS A 270 -47.52 1.72 -14.34
C LYS A 270 -46.80 1.80 -15.68
N ALA A 271 -46.77 2.98 -16.32
CA ALA A 271 -46.03 3.17 -17.57
C ALA A 271 -44.53 2.89 -17.39
N VAL A 272 -43.93 3.39 -16.29
CA VAL A 272 -42.53 3.09 -15.98
C VAL A 272 -42.31 1.60 -15.71
N ALA A 273 -43.25 0.91 -15.06
CA ALA A 273 -43.12 -0.52 -14.76
C ALA A 273 -43.10 -1.42 -16.02
N GLU A 274 -43.92 -1.05 -17.02
CA GLU A 274 -44.03 -1.74 -18.30
C GLU A 274 -42.72 -1.67 -19.09
N ASP A 275 -42.09 -0.49 -19.12
CA ASP A 275 -40.83 -0.24 -19.84
C ASP A 275 -39.57 -0.37 -18.96
N ALA A 276 -39.72 -0.83 -17.71
CA ALA A 276 -38.63 -0.84 -16.74
C ALA A 276 -37.41 -1.63 -17.27
N PRO A 277 -36.25 -0.97 -17.42
CA PRO A 277 -35.08 -1.56 -18.07
C PRO A 277 -34.32 -2.54 -17.15
N ASP A 278 -34.55 -2.46 -15.84
CA ASP A 278 -33.91 -3.31 -14.84
C ASP A 278 -34.89 -3.79 -13.73
N PRO A 279 -34.52 -4.85 -12.97
CA PRO A 279 -35.39 -5.42 -11.94
C PRO A 279 -35.63 -4.52 -10.72
N LEU A 280 -34.70 -3.61 -10.39
CA LEU A 280 -34.82 -2.74 -9.21
C LEU A 280 -35.79 -1.60 -9.49
N THR A 281 -35.68 -0.94 -10.65
CA THR A 281 -36.63 0.08 -11.09
C THR A 281 -38.04 -0.49 -11.15
N ARG A 282 -38.22 -1.66 -11.78
CA ARG A 282 -39.54 -2.33 -11.83
C ARG A 282 -40.11 -2.57 -10.44
N TRP A 283 -39.31 -3.14 -9.55
CA TRP A 283 -39.75 -3.43 -8.19
C TRP A 283 -40.13 -2.15 -7.42
N ALA A 284 -39.34 -1.09 -7.57
CA ALA A 284 -39.56 0.18 -6.90
C ALA A 284 -40.91 0.81 -7.29
N VAL A 285 -41.19 0.91 -8.59
CA VAL A 285 -42.45 1.49 -9.06
C VAL A 285 -43.65 0.59 -8.76
N ASP A 286 -43.48 -0.74 -8.81
CA ASP A 286 -44.49 -1.70 -8.38
C ASP A 286 -44.85 -1.55 -6.90
N TYR A 287 -43.84 -1.38 -6.04
CA TYR A 287 -44.04 -1.13 -4.61
C TYR A 287 -44.81 0.18 -4.39
N LEU A 288 -44.39 1.27 -5.02
CA LEU A 288 -45.03 2.58 -4.88
C LEU A 288 -46.46 2.61 -5.42
N ALA A 289 -46.77 1.80 -6.45
CA ALA A 289 -48.11 1.74 -7.04
C ALA A 289 -49.13 1.00 -6.15
N ARG A 290 -48.65 0.03 -5.35
CA ARG A 290 -49.50 -0.88 -4.55
C ARG A 290 -49.53 -0.55 -3.07
N SER A 291 -48.49 0.10 -2.53
CA SER A 291 -48.35 0.34 -1.10
C SER A 291 -49.15 1.56 -0.65
N ALA A 292 -49.75 1.46 0.55
CA ALA A 292 -50.42 2.58 1.20
C ALA A 292 -49.41 3.56 1.81
N ASP A 293 -48.39 3.03 2.50
CA ASP A 293 -47.24 3.82 2.97
C ASP A 293 -46.19 3.86 1.85
N ARG A 294 -45.93 5.07 1.35
CA ARG A 294 -44.93 5.36 0.30
C ARG A 294 -43.72 6.09 0.88
N SER A 295 -43.53 6.11 2.20
CA SER A 295 -42.36 6.73 2.82
C SER A 295 -41.08 5.98 2.46
N LEU A 296 -39.96 6.72 2.46
CA LEU A 296 -38.64 6.13 2.18
C LEU A 296 -38.31 5.01 3.18
N GLY A 297 -38.61 5.21 4.46
CA GLY A 297 -38.38 4.20 5.51
C GLY A 297 -39.12 2.89 5.22
N ALA A 298 -40.42 2.97 4.93
CA ALA A 298 -41.22 1.79 4.61
C ALA A 298 -40.71 1.06 3.35
N MET A 299 -40.25 1.81 2.34
CA MET A 299 -39.71 1.23 1.11
C MET A 299 -38.36 0.55 1.34
N VAL A 300 -37.47 1.14 2.15
CA VAL A 300 -36.18 0.55 2.53
C VAL A 300 -36.39 -0.72 3.37
N ASP A 301 -37.35 -0.71 4.30
CA ASP A 301 -37.71 -1.90 5.07
C ASP A 301 -38.28 -3.01 4.17
N ALA A 302 -39.15 -2.65 3.22
CA ALA A 302 -39.66 -3.60 2.22
C ALA A 302 -38.55 -4.14 1.31
N ALA A 303 -37.57 -3.31 0.94
CA ALA A 303 -36.40 -3.71 0.17
C ALA A 303 -35.54 -4.74 0.93
N MET A 304 -35.46 -4.65 2.25
CA MET A 304 -34.82 -5.65 3.11
C MET A 304 -35.60 -6.97 3.20
N GLN A 305 -36.91 -6.95 2.90
CA GLN A 305 -37.77 -8.14 2.86
C GLN A 305 -37.87 -8.79 1.48
N ARG A 306 -37.29 -8.18 0.43
CA ARG A 306 -37.25 -8.80 -0.91
C ARG A 306 -36.53 -10.13 -0.84
N LYS A 307 -37.13 -11.12 -1.50
CA LYS A 307 -36.59 -12.48 -1.54
C LYS A 307 -35.72 -12.67 -2.78
N TYR A 308 -34.52 -13.20 -2.55
CA TYR A 308 -33.64 -13.66 -3.61
C TYR A 308 -33.51 -15.18 -3.52
N SER A 309 -33.37 -15.83 -4.68
CA SER A 309 -32.97 -17.24 -4.71
C SER A 309 -31.56 -17.38 -4.14
N ALA A 310 -31.36 -18.35 -3.26
CA ALA A 310 -30.03 -18.76 -2.81
C ALA A 310 -29.58 -20.09 -3.43
N SER A 311 -30.23 -20.53 -4.52
CA SER A 311 -29.91 -21.80 -5.18
C SER A 311 -28.54 -21.78 -5.86
N ALA A 312 -27.78 -22.86 -5.68
CA ALA A 312 -26.45 -23.07 -6.29
C ALA A 312 -26.53 -23.70 -7.70
N GLY A 313 -27.73 -23.97 -8.21
CA GLY A 313 -27.93 -24.59 -9.53
C GLY A 313 -27.78 -23.63 -10.71
N GLU A 314 -27.50 -22.35 -10.47
CA GLU A 314 -27.36 -21.33 -11.52
C GLU A 314 -25.88 -21.07 -11.83
N THR A 315 -25.58 -20.97 -13.12
CA THR A 315 -24.27 -20.54 -13.63
C THR A 315 -24.34 -19.07 -14.02
N PHE A 316 -23.32 -18.30 -13.65
CA PHE A 316 -23.22 -16.86 -13.88
C PHE A 316 -22.12 -16.56 -14.89
N PHE A 317 -22.39 -15.70 -15.87
CA PHE A 317 -21.37 -15.18 -16.77
C PHE A 317 -20.81 -13.87 -16.22
N THR A 318 -19.50 -13.81 -15.93
CA THR A 318 -18.86 -12.64 -15.29
C THR A 318 -17.90 -11.90 -16.24
N GLY A 319 -18.20 -11.90 -17.54
CA GLY A 319 -17.41 -11.20 -18.57
C GLY A 319 -16.14 -11.91 -19.02
N ARG A 320 -15.69 -12.96 -18.32
CA ARG A 320 -14.51 -13.77 -18.73
C ARG A 320 -14.75 -15.28 -18.70
N GLY A 321 -15.99 -15.70 -18.46
CA GLY A 321 -16.35 -17.12 -18.40
C GLY A 321 -17.52 -17.39 -17.48
N ASN A 322 -17.90 -18.66 -17.47
CA ASN A 322 -18.95 -19.21 -16.62
C ASN A 322 -18.40 -19.50 -15.22
N HIS A 323 -19.08 -18.97 -14.20
CA HIS A 323 -18.77 -19.20 -12.79
C HIS A 323 -19.98 -19.81 -12.09
N SER A 324 -19.71 -20.75 -11.19
CA SER A 324 -20.71 -21.29 -10.27
C SER A 324 -20.32 -20.91 -8.86
N PHE A 325 -21.30 -20.53 -8.05
CA PHE A 325 -21.10 -20.14 -6.66
C PHE A 325 -21.89 -21.06 -5.74
N ALA A 326 -21.43 -21.21 -4.51
CA ALA A 326 -22.08 -22.00 -3.48
C ALA A 326 -22.20 -21.21 -2.17
N ASN A 327 -23.21 -21.56 -1.37
CA ASN A 327 -23.30 -21.12 0.02
C ASN A 327 -22.42 -22.02 0.89
N PHE A 328 -21.92 -21.45 2.00
CA PHE A 328 -21.16 -22.21 2.98
C PHE A 328 -21.98 -23.38 3.57
N ASP A 329 -23.25 -23.13 3.86
CA ASP A 329 -24.19 -24.11 4.37
C ASP A 329 -25.30 -24.35 3.33
N LYS A 330 -25.46 -25.61 2.90
CA LYS A 330 -26.45 -26.02 1.91
C LYS A 330 -27.90 -25.85 2.39
N ARG A 331 -28.14 -25.79 3.71
CA ARG A 331 -29.46 -25.52 4.29
C ARG A 331 -30.00 -24.16 3.87
N HIS A 332 -29.12 -23.23 3.53
CA HIS A 332 -29.44 -21.87 3.07
C HIS A 332 -29.64 -21.77 1.56
N ASN A 333 -29.88 -22.87 0.83
CA ASN A 333 -30.06 -22.83 -0.64
C ASN A 333 -31.48 -22.43 -1.09
N GLY A 334 -32.42 -22.25 -0.16
CA GLY A 334 -33.78 -21.80 -0.45
C GLY A 334 -33.90 -20.28 -0.66
N PRO A 335 -34.96 -19.78 -1.29
CA PRO A 335 -35.21 -18.33 -1.39
C PRO A 335 -35.40 -17.70 0.00
N MET A 336 -34.77 -16.55 0.25
CA MET A 336 -34.83 -15.87 1.55
C MET A 336 -34.81 -14.34 1.42
N PRO A 337 -35.33 -13.61 2.43
CA PRO A 337 -35.21 -12.16 2.52
C PRO A 337 -33.75 -11.67 2.57
N VAL A 338 -33.50 -10.46 2.07
CA VAL A 338 -32.18 -9.79 2.17
C VAL A 338 -31.72 -9.67 3.63
N ALA A 339 -32.63 -9.33 4.56
CA ALA A 339 -32.32 -9.23 5.98
C ALA A 339 -31.80 -10.55 6.59
N GLU A 340 -32.43 -11.67 6.23
CA GLU A 340 -32.03 -13.00 6.68
C GLU A 340 -30.70 -13.42 6.03
N ALA A 341 -30.54 -13.14 4.74
CA ALA A 341 -29.30 -13.39 4.01
C ALA A 341 -28.11 -12.62 4.59
N LEU A 342 -28.30 -11.38 5.04
CA LEU A 342 -27.28 -10.60 5.74
C LEU A 342 -26.89 -11.28 7.07
N ARG A 343 -27.89 -11.65 7.89
CA ARG A 343 -27.68 -12.30 9.19
C ARG A 343 -26.88 -13.60 9.05
N HIS A 344 -27.19 -14.41 8.06
CA HIS A 344 -26.54 -15.70 7.82
C HIS A 344 -25.40 -15.62 6.78
N SER A 345 -25.07 -14.42 6.30
CA SER A 345 -24.02 -14.18 5.31
C SER A 345 -24.14 -15.06 4.05
N VAL A 346 -25.32 -15.19 3.48
CA VAL A 346 -25.63 -16.14 2.39
C VAL A 346 -25.16 -15.60 1.03
N ASN A 347 -24.09 -16.20 0.49
CA ASN A 347 -23.39 -15.74 -0.73
C ASN A 347 -24.31 -15.49 -1.93
N LEU A 348 -25.16 -16.47 -2.24
CA LEU A 348 -25.91 -16.50 -3.50
C LEU A 348 -27.01 -15.44 -3.59
N VAL A 349 -27.50 -14.93 -2.45
CA VAL A 349 -28.39 -13.76 -2.41
C VAL A 349 -27.62 -12.50 -2.85
N PHE A 350 -26.44 -12.27 -2.27
CA PHE A 350 -25.62 -11.10 -2.59
C PHE A 350 -25.11 -11.12 -4.04
N ILE A 351 -24.78 -12.29 -4.59
CA ILE A 351 -24.38 -12.41 -6.00
C ILE A 351 -25.51 -12.00 -6.94
N ARG A 352 -26.75 -12.43 -6.65
CA ARG A 352 -27.92 -12.03 -7.45
C ARG A 352 -28.31 -10.57 -7.23
N MET A 353 -28.15 -10.05 -6.02
CA MET A 353 -28.29 -8.63 -5.74
C MET A 353 -27.27 -7.80 -6.53
N MET A 354 -26.00 -8.20 -6.56
CA MET A 354 -24.97 -7.54 -7.39
C MET A 354 -25.36 -7.54 -8.87
N ARG A 355 -25.93 -8.64 -9.38
CA ARG A 355 -26.43 -8.68 -10.76
C ARG A 355 -27.54 -7.66 -11.00
N ASP A 356 -28.46 -7.47 -10.06
CA ASP A 356 -29.51 -6.47 -10.17
C ASP A 356 -28.94 -5.04 -10.11
N ILE A 357 -27.97 -4.78 -9.22
CA ILE A 357 -27.23 -3.50 -9.14
C ILE A 357 -26.55 -3.19 -10.49
N VAL A 358 -25.85 -4.17 -11.07
CA VAL A 358 -25.19 -4.01 -12.37
C VAL A 358 -26.21 -3.68 -13.46
N LYS A 359 -27.36 -4.37 -13.48
CA LYS A 359 -28.43 -4.10 -14.46
C LYS A 359 -29.01 -2.69 -14.29
N TYR A 360 -29.19 -2.22 -13.06
CA TYR A 360 -29.64 -0.85 -12.78
C TYR A 360 -28.67 0.17 -13.37
N TYR A 361 -27.38 0.10 -13.04
CA TYR A 361 -26.41 1.07 -13.58
C TYR A 361 -26.16 0.94 -15.09
N GLN A 362 -26.35 -0.25 -15.67
CA GLN A 362 -26.33 -0.42 -17.13
C GLN A 362 -27.51 0.29 -17.81
N ALA A 363 -28.65 0.37 -17.13
CA ALA A 363 -29.85 1.04 -17.64
C ALA A 363 -29.86 2.54 -17.35
N ASP A 364 -29.32 2.95 -16.20
CA ASP A 364 -29.32 4.35 -15.71
C ASP A 364 -28.15 5.20 -16.23
N GLY A 365 -27.19 4.57 -16.93
CA GLY A 365 -26.08 5.29 -17.54
C GLY A 365 -26.54 6.39 -18.50
N PRO A 366 -25.77 7.48 -18.65
CA PRO A 366 -26.15 8.63 -19.50
C PRO A 366 -26.42 8.25 -20.95
N ASP A 367 -25.82 7.15 -21.41
CA ASP A 367 -26.08 6.53 -22.70
C ASP A 367 -26.31 5.03 -22.50
N SER A 368 -27.44 4.52 -22.99
CA SER A 368 -27.70 3.08 -23.08
C SER A 368 -26.61 2.43 -23.93
N VAL A 369 -25.91 1.42 -23.39
CA VAL A 369 -24.88 0.66 -24.14
C VAL A 369 -25.46 0.09 -25.44
N LYS A 370 -26.75 -0.27 -25.43
CA LYS A 370 -27.45 -0.74 -26.61
C LYS A 370 -27.52 0.35 -27.69
N ASP A 371 -27.90 1.56 -27.31
CA ASP A 371 -28.06 2.68 -28.25
C ASP A 371 -26.70 3.10 -28.80
N LEU A 372 -25.71 3.21 -27.90
CA LEU A 372 -24.32 3.53 -28.17
C LEU A 372 -23.64 2.53 -29.12
N LEU A 373 -23.95 1.23 -29.01
CA LEU A 373 -23.44 0.21 -29.93
C LEU A 373 -24.24 0.09 -31.23
N SER A 374 -25.54 0.40 -31.20
CA SER A 374 -26.42 0.29 -32.36
C SER A 374 -26.31 1.45 -33.35
N ASP A 375 -25.90 2.65 -32.89
CA ASP A 375 -25.67 3.82 -33.73
C ASP A 375 -24.16 4.08 -33.93
N PRO A 376 -23.58 3.78 -35.11
CA PRO A 376 -22.18 4.06 -35.41
C PRO A 376 -21.77 5.54 -35.29
N ALA A 377 -22.73 6.47 -35.41
CA ALA A 377 -22.50 7.92 -35.37
C ALA A 377 -22.69 8.52 -33.97
N HIS A 378 -23.05 7.71 -32.97
CA HIS A 378 -23.33 8.20 -31.62
C HIS A 378 -22.11 8.95 -31.03
N PRO A 379 -22.27 10.19 -30.52
CA PRO A 379 -21.15 11.04 -30.12
C PRO A 379 -20.28 10.42 -29.01
N ALA A 380 -20.89 9.67 -28.09
CA ALA A 380 -20.18 8.96 -27.02
C ALA A 380 -19.52 7.63 -27.45
N ARG A 381 -19.79 7.13 -28.67
CA ARG A 381 -19.33 5.81 -29.12
C ARG A 381 -17.82 5.70 -29.20
N ARG A 382 -17.17 6.75 -29.72
CA ARG A 382 -15.71 6.77 -29.84
C ARG A 382 -15.04 6.65 -28.46
N ALA A 383 -15.44 7.47 -27.50
CA ALA A 383 -14.87 7.43 -26.14
C ALA A 383 -15.14 6.10 -25.41
N TYR A 384 -16.28 5.46 -25.67
CA TYR A 384 -16.54 4.12 -25.16
C TYR A 384 -15.61 3.07 -25.80
N LEU A 385 -15.47 3.06 -27.13
CA LEU A 385 -14.61 2.12 -27.83
C LEU A 385 -13.14 2.29 -27.51
N GLU A 386 -12.67 3.53 -27.32
CA GLU A 386 -11.30 3.81 -26.86
C GLU A 386 -11.07 3.24 -25.46
N ARG A 387 -11.98 3.46 -24.49
CA ARG A 387 -11.90 2.84 -23.16
C ARG A 387 -11.95 1.32 -23.22
N PHE A 388 -12.81 0.76 -24.07
CA PHE A 388 -12.92 -0.69 -24.27
C PHE A 388 -11.61 -1.26 -24.83
N ALA A 389 -11.07 -0.64 -25.89
CA ALA A 389 -9.82 -1.03 -26.52
C ALA A 389 -8.63 -0.91 -25.55
N ASP A 390 -8.59 0.12 -24.70
CA ASP A 390 -7.57 0.27 -23.66
C ASP A 390 -7.67 -0.83 -22.60
N MET A 391 -8.88 -1.10 -22.09
CA MET A 391 -9.10 -2.13 -21.08
C MET A 391 -8.76 -3.53 -21.59
N GLU A 392 -9.22 -3.89 -22.79
CA GLU A 392 -8.94 -5.18 -23.40
C GLU A 392 -7.47 -5.29 -23.84
N GLY A 393 -6.95 -4.23 -24.48
CA GLY A 393 -5.57 -4.16 -24.94
C GLY A 393 -4.56 -4.37 -23.82
N LYS A 394 -4.76 -3.73 -22.66
CA LYS A 394 -3.92 -3.92 -21.47
C LYS A 394 -3.84 -5.37 -21.02
N VAL A 395 -4.95 -6.11 -21.11
CA VAL A 395 -4.99 -7.53 -20.68
C VAL A 395 -4.12 -8.39 -21.59
N PHE A 396 -4.24 -8.20 -22.90
CA PHE A 396 -3.44 -8.94 -23.88
C PHE A 396 -1.96 -8.53 -23.81
N LEU A 397 -1.67 -7.22 -23.76
CA LEU A 397 -0.31 -6.70 -23.66
C LEU A 397 0.39 -7.20 -22.39
N ASP A 398 -0.31 -7.26 -21.25
CA ASP A 398 0.25 -7.84 -20.02
C ASP A 398 0.63 -9.30 -20.18
N GLN A 399 -0.25 -10.08 -20.81
CA GLN A 399 -0.01 -11.50 -21.04
C GLN A 399 1.18 -11.73 -21.98
N PHE A 400 1.29 -10.93 -23.04
CA PHE A 400 2.40 -11.01 -23.99
C PHE A 400 3.71 -10.48 -23.37
N TYR A 401 3.68 -9.39 -22.61
CA TYR A 401 4.87 -8.84 -21.96
C TYR A 401 5.51 -9.85 -21.01
N LYS A 402 4.72 -10.52 -20.18
CA LYS A 402 5.21 -11.61 -19.31
C LYS A 402 5.90 -12.74 -20.09
N ARG A 403 5.48 -12.98 -21.34
CA ARG A 403 6.04 -14.02 -22.21
C ARG A 403 7.36 -13.61 -22.86
N TYR A 404 7.52 -12.33 -23.22
CA TYR A 404 8.65 -11.85 -24.03
C TYR A 404 9.69 -11.04 -23.25
N ALA A 405 9.36 -10.43 -22.10
CA ALA A 405 10.22 -9.45 -21.42
C ALA A 405 11.59 -9.96 -20.96
N LYS A 406 11.80 -11.28 -20.88
CA LYS A 406 13.07 -11.90 -20.49
C LYS A 406 13.85 -12.49 -21.67
N LEU A 407 13.32 -12.37 -22.88
CA LEU A 407 13.90 -12.93 -24.08
C LEU A 407 14.67 -11.85 -24.83
N ASP A 408 15.84 -12.21 -25.33
CA ASP A 408 16.55 -11.36 -26.28
C ASP A 408 15.75 -11.22 -27.60
N PRO A 409 16.12 -10.27 -28.48
CA PRO A 409 15.42 -10.03 -29.73
C PRO A 409 15.32 -11.27 -30.65
N ASP A 410 16.33 -12.12 -30.73
CA ASP A 410 16.31 -13.34 -31.56
C ASP A 410 15.41 -14.41 -30.94
N ALA A 411 15.50 -14.63 -29.63
CA ALA A 411 14.64 -15.54 -28.89
C ALA A 411 13.17 -15.12 -28.96
N SER A 412 12.88 -13.81 -28.91
CA SER A 412 11.52 -13.28 -29.04
C SER A 412 10.92 -13.53 -30.42
N LEU A 413 11.67 -13.23 -31.49
CA LEU A 413 11.26 -13.53 -32.87
C LEU A 413 11.08 -15.04 -33.06
N SER A 414 11.98 -15.83 -32.47
CA SER A 414 11.96 -17.28 -32.53
C SER A 414 10.68 -17.87 -31.92
N LEU A 415 10.31 -17.39 -30.73
CA LEU A 415 9.08 -17.80 -30.03
C LEU A 415 7.81 -17.30 -30.74
N LEU A 416 7.81 -16.07 -31.25
CA LEU A 416 6.65 -15.55 -31.99
C LEU A 416 6.39 -16.36 -33.27
N ALA A 417 7.46 -16.70 -34.00
CA ALA A 417 7.36 -17.50 -35.21
C ALA A 417 6.90 -18.94 -34.97
N SER A 418 7.22 -19.55 -33.82
CA SER A 418 6.75 -20.92 -33.50
C SER A 418 5.26 -20.98 -33.15
N ARG A 419 4.65 -19.84 -32.80
CA ARG A 419 3.20 -19.72 -32.56
C ARG A 419 2.39 -19.59 -33.85
N SER A 420 3.04 -19.22 -34.96
CA SER A 420 2.47 -19.28 -36.30
C SER A 420 2.72 -20.66 -36.92
N ARG A 421 1.84 -21.08 -37.85
CA ARG A 421 2.13 -22.25 -38.67
C ARG A 421 3.36 -22.00 -39.56
N PRO A 422 4.20 -23.03 -39.82
CA PRO A 422 5.39 -22.93 -40.65
C PRO A 422 4.99 -22.88 -42.12
N VAL A 423 4.52 -21.71 -42.57
CA VAL A 423 4.10 -21.46 -43.95
C VAL A 423 4.81 -20.18 -44.44
N PRO A 424 5.40 -20.17 -45.66
CA PRO A 424 6.26 -19.07 -46.12
C PRO A 424 5.64 -17.67 -45.95
N HIS A 425 4.39 -17.46 -46.37
CA HIS A 425 3.75 -16.14 -46.26
C HIS A 425 3.49 -15.69 -44.81
N ARG A 426 3.22 -16.62 -43.89
CA ARG A 426 2.96 -16.26 -42.48
C ARG A 426 4.25 -15.89 -41.78
N LEU A 427 5.30 -16.68 -42.01
CA LEU A 427 6.63 -16.41 -41.48
C LEU A 427 7.22 -15.13 -42.10
N ALA A 428 6.90 -14.83 -43.36
CA ALA A 428 7.18 -13.53 -43.97
C ALA A 428 6.55 -12.38 -43.19
N VAL A 429 5.24 -12.44 -42.93
CA VAL A 429 4.55 -11.41 -42.15
C VAL A 429 5.12 -11.26 -40.74
N VAL A 430 5.41 -12.38 -40.04
CA VAL A 430 6.02 -12.34 -38.71
C VAL A 430 7.36 -11.63 -38.74
N PHE A 431 8.26 -12.06 -39.63
CA PHE A 431 9.61 -11.48 -39.72
C PHE A 431 9.57 -10.01 -40.12
N ARG A 432 8.81 -9.66 -41.17
CA ARG A 432 8.71 -8.29 -41.67
C ARG A 432 8.01 -7.35 -40.69
N SER A 433 7.10 -7.85 -39.85
CA SER A 433 6.46 -7.05 -38.79
C SER A 433 7.41 -6.72 -37.65
N VAL A 434 8.25 -7.68 -37.26
CA VAL A 434 9.15 -7.56 -36.11
C VAL A 434 10.49 -6.92 -36.49
N ARG A 435 11.00 -7.20 -37.70
CA ARG A 435 12.28 -6.69 -38.22
C ARG A 435 12.11 -6.03 -39.59
N PRO A 436 11.39 -4.90 -39.69
CA PRO A 436 11.10 -4.25 -40.96
C PRO A 436 12.34 -3.73 -41.69
N ALA A 437 13.42 -3.42 -40.98
CA ALA A 437 14.68 -2.93 -41.56
C ALA A 437 15.73 -4.03 -41.83
N ALA A 438 15.48 -5.29 -41.44
CA ALA A 438 16.46 -6.35 -41.63
C ALA A 438 16.60 -6.74 -43.11
N PRO A 439 17.82 -6.94 -43.64
CA PRO A 439 18.04 -7.17 -45.06
C PRO A 439 17.46 -8.51 -45.54
N VAL A 440 17.18 -8.61 -46.85
CA VAL A 440 16.62 -9.81 -47.49
C VAL A 440 17.43 -11.07 -47.18
N ALA A 441 18.76 -10.96 -47.10
CA ALA A 441 19.63 -12.08 -46.74
C ALA A 441 19.34 -12.63 -45.32
N ALA A 442 19.04 -11.76 -44.36
CA ALA A 442 18.67 -12.18 -43.00
C ALA A 442 17.28 -12.84 -42.98
N PHE A 443 16.34 -12.31 -43.78
CA PHE A 443 15.02 -12.91 -43.97
C PHE A 443 15.09 -14.30 -44.60
N GLY A 444 15.89 -14.47 -45.65
CA GLY A 444 16.11 -15.77 -46.30
C GLY A 444 16.67 -16.82 -45.35
N ARG A 445 17.68 -16.45 -44.52
CA ARG A 445 18.20 -17.35 -43.47
C ARG A 445 17.14 -17.74 -42.46
N PHE A 446 16.30 -16.79 -42.03
CA PHE A 446 15.19 -17.07 -41.12
C PHE A 446 14.18 -18.06 -41.72
N LEU A 447 13.79 -17.88 -42.98
CA LEU A 447 12.88 -18.80 -43.66
C LEU A 447 13.50 -20.19 -43.81
N ALA A 448 14.75 -20.29 -44.27
CA ALA A 448 15.44 -21.56 -44.43
C ALA A 448 15.56 -22.34 -43.11
N ALA A 449 15.86 -21.65 -42.00
CA ALA A 449 15.94 -22.27 -40.68
C ALA A 449 14.58 -22.76 -40.15
N ARG A 450 13.47 -22.20 -40.64
CA ARG A 450 12.10 -22.52 -40.16
C ARG A 450 11.30 -23.41 -41.08
N LEU A 451 11.76 -23.56 -42.32
CA LEU A 451 11.13 -24.36 -43.36
C LEU A 451 12.18 -25.28 -44.01
N PRO A 452 12.80 -26.21 -43.25
CA PRO A 452 13.89 -27.04 -43.77
C PRO A 452 13.46 -27.90 -44.97
N GLU A 453 12.19 -28.29 -45.02
CA GLU A 453 11.60 -29.09 -46.11
C GLU A 453 11.09 -28.24 -47.29
N THR A 454 11.20 -26.91 -47.24
CA THR A 454 10.71 -26.02 -48.30
C THR A 454 11.88 -25.32 -49.00
N HIS A 455 12.15 -25.72 -50.23
CA HIS A 455 13.14 -25.05 -51.08
C HIS A 455 12.53 -23.83 -51.76
N LEU A 456 12.85 -22.64 -51.25
CA LEU A 456 12.50 -21.36 -51.85
C LEU A 456 13.68 -20.85 -52.70
N SER A 457 13.43 -20.44 -53.93
CA SER A 457 14.43 -19.73 -54.74
C SER A 457 14.64 -18.30 -54.24
N ASP A 458 15.78 -17.70 -54.56
CA ASP A 458 16.08 -16.31 -54.19
C ASP A 458 14.99 -15.35 -54.68
N THR A 459 14.44 -15.57 -55.88
CA THR A 459 13.32 -14.80 -56.43
C THR A 459 12.04 -14.93 -55.59
N GLN A 460 11.74 -16.13 -55.06
CA GLN A 460 10.59 -16.35 -54.18
C GLN A 460 10.77 -15.69 -52.82
N VAL A 461 11.99 -15.73 -52.25
CA VAL A 461 12.32 -15.03 -51.00
C VAL A 461 12.17 -13.52 -51.18
N GLN A 462 12.72 -12.96 -52.27
CA GLN A 462 12.57 -11.54 -52.60
C GLN A 462 11.09 -11.15 -52.75
N THR A 463 10.31 -11.95 -53.48
CA THR A 463 8.87 -11.71 -53.67
C THR A 463 8.11 -11.68 -52.34
N LEU A 464 8.41 -12.60 -51.43
CA LEU A 464 7.80 -12.62 -50.09
C LEU A 464 8.23 -11.42 -49.24
N TYR A 465 9.49 -11.02 -49.35
CA TYR A 465 10.05 -9.88 -48.62
C TYR A 465 9.36 -8.56 -49.01
N ASP A 466 9.19 -8.34 -50.31
CA ASP A 466 8.57 -7.13 -50.86
C ASP A 466 7.06 -7.12 -50.60
N LYS A 467 6.39 -8.26 -50.81
CA LYS A 467 4.94 -8.36 -50.66
C LYS A 467 4.45 -8.13 -49.23
N TYR A 468 5.18 -8.65 -48.23
CA TYR A 468 4.76 -8.61 -46.82
C TYR A 468 5.49 -7.54 -46.01
N GLY A 469 5.93 -6.45 -46.65
CA GLY A 469 6.42 -5.27 -45.95
C GLY A 469 5.40 -4.70 -44.95
N PRO A 470 5.88 -3.95 -43.93
CA PRO A 470 5.02 -3.38 -42.89
C PRO A 470 3.96 -2.40 -43.44
N ASP A 471 4.22 -1.76 -44.58
CA ASP A 471 3.31 -0.79 -45.20
C ASP A 471 2.24 -1.46 -46.09
N SER A 472 2.42 -2.74 -46.43
CA SER A 472 1.48 -3.47 -47.29
C SER A 472 0.16 -3.81 -46.59
N PHE A 473 0.17 -3.91 -45.26
CA PHE A 473 -0.96 -4.35 -44.45
C PHE A 473 -1.00 -3.60 -43.12
N ASN A 474 -2.19 -3.23 -42.62
CA ASN A 474 -2.31 -2.70 -41.26
C ASN A 474 -2.02 -3.80 -40.21
N LEU A 475 -1.89 -3.42 -38.93
CA LEU A 475 -1.52 -4.36 -37.87
C LEU A 475 -2.54 -5.50 -37.68
N HIS A 476 -3.84 -5.21 -37.86
CA HIS A 476 -4.90 -6.20 -37.75
C HIS A 476 -4.78 -7.26 -38.85
N ASP A 477 -4.55 -6.83 -40.10
CA ASP A 477 -4.37 -7.72 -41.25
C ASP A 477 -3.10 -8.55 -41.13
N ARG A 478 -2.01 -7.96 -40.62
CA ARG A 478 -0.77 -8.69 -40.30
C ARG A 478 -1.03 -9.80 -39.28
N GLY A 479 -1.76 -9.51 -38.21
CA GLY A 479 -2.20 -10.50 -37.23
C GLY A 479 -3.01 -11.62 -37.87
N TYR A 480 -3.98 -11.27 -38.71
CA TYR A 480 -4.82 -12.23 -39.43
C TYR A 480 -4.02 -13.16 -40.34
N ILE A 481 -3.12 -12.62 -41.18
CA ILE A 481 -2.31 -13.40 -42.12
C ILE A 481 -1.34 -14.31 -41.34
N ALA A 482 -0.67 -13.79 -40.31
CA ALA A 482 0.22 -14.56 -39.45
C ALA A 482 -0.52 -15.57 -38.54
N ARG A 483 -1.85 -15.43 -38.39
CA ARG A 483 -2.66 -16.14 -37.37
C ARG A 483 -2.13 -15.91 -35.95
N LEU A 484 -1.75 -14.66 -35.66
CA LEU A 484 -1.28 -14.19 -34.36
C LEU A 484 -2.12 -12.99 -33.90
N HIS A 485 -2.10 -12.70 -32.60
CA HIS A 485 -2.79 -11.53 -32.09
C HIS A 485 -2.06 -10.24 -32.58
N PRO A 486 -2.77 -9.22 -33.10
CA PRO A 486 -2.16 -7.98 -33.59
C PRO A 486 -1.26 -7.30 -32.54
N LEU A 487 -1.71 -7.23 -31.28
CA LEU A 487 -0.90 -6.67 -30.18
C LEU A 487 0.31 -7.53 -29.80
N GLU A 488 0.31 -8.84 -30.08
CA GLU A 488 1.49 -9.69 -29.84
C GLU A 488 2.59 -9.35 -30.85
N LEU A 489 2.23 -9.16 -32.12
CA LEU A 489 3.15 -8.68 -33.17
C LEU A 489 3.70 -7.29 -32.85
N TRP A 490 2.84 -6.36 -32.45
CA TRP A 490 3.24 -5.01 -32.08
C TRP A 490 4.20 -5.00 -30.90
N LEU A 491 3.88 -5.73 -29.82
CA LEU A 491 4.71 -5.77 -28.63
C LEU A 491 6.10 -6.34 -28.94
N VAL A 492 6.16 -7.47 -29.66
CA VAL A 492 7.46 -8.07 -30.00
C VAL A 492 8.27 -7.13 -30.89
N ALA A 493 7.63 -6.44 -31.85
CA ALA A 493 8.30 -5.43 -32.67
C ALA A 493 8.84 -4.26 -31.81
N TYR A 494 8.08 -3.78 -30.84
CA TYR A 494 8.51 -2.73 -29.91
C TYR A 494 9.72 -3.16 -29.08
N LEU A 495 9.71 -4.40 -28.56
CA LEU A 495 10.81 -4.96 -27.78
C LEU A 495 12.07 -5.24 -28.60
N GLN A 496 11.99 -5.36 -29.94
CA GLN A 496 13.21 -5.44 -30.77
C GLN A 496 14.02 -4.16 -30.72
N THR A 497 13.36 -3.00 -30.71
CA THR A 497 14.00 -1.69 -30.72
C THR A 497 14.22 -1.14 -29.31
N HIS A 498 13.49 -1.66 -28.32
CA HIS A 498 13.58 -1.27 -26.90
C HIS A 498 13.74 -2.50 -25.99
N PRO A 499 14.86 -3.22 -26.05
CA PRO A 499 15.05 -4.47 -25.29
C PRO A 499 15.02 -4.28 -23.76
N GLY A 500 15.20 -3.05 -23.27
CA GLY A 500 15.11 -2.71 -21.84
C GLY A 500 13.77 -2.15 -21.39
N ALA A 501 12.75 -2.07 -22.27
CA ALA A 501 11.48 -1.44 -21.95
C ALA A 501 10.77 -2.12 -20.76
N GLY A 502 10.44 -1.33 -19.75
CA GLY A 502 9.67 -1.76 -18.59
C GLY A 502 8.19 -1.97 -18.93
N ARG A 503 7.47 -2.70 -18.08
CA ARG A 503 6.03 -2.96 -18.26
C ARG A 503 5.21 -1.67 -18.47
N GLY A 504 5.53 -0.61 -17.74
CA GLY A 504 4.79 0.67 -17.79
C GLY A 504 4.97 1.47 -19.08
N GLU A 505 5.90 1.07 -19.96
CA GLU A 505 6.09 1.70 -21.27
C GLU A 505 5.20 1.07 -22.35
N VAL A 506 4.68 -0.14 -22.12
CA VAL A 506 3.99 -0.95 -23.13
C VAL A 506 2.58 -1.40 -22.72
N VAL A 507 2.18 -1.19 -21.47
CA VAL A 507 0.85 -1.52 -20.89
C VAL A 507 0.35 -0.32 -20.11
#